data_AF-A0A452ZZC7-F1
#
_entry.id   AF-A0A452ZZC7-F1
#
_cell.length_a   1.000
_cell.length_b   1.000
_cell.length_c   1.000
_cell.angle_alpha   90.00
_cell.angle_beta   90.00
_cell.angle_gamma   90.00
#
_symmetry.space_group_name_H-M   'P 1'
#
loop_
_entity.id
_entity.type
_entity.pdbx_description
1 polymer ?
#
loop_
_entity_poly.entity_id
_entity_poly.type
_entity_poly.pdbx_seq_one_letter_code
_entity_poly.pdbx_strand_id
1 'polypeptide(L)' 'NQFKQRVWVRGARPEEEEIFQFTMVQRVGGSWDGYWLTESLTNDDGDAFSGGVAY' A
#
# COMPACT_ATOMS: atom_id res chain seq x y z
N ASN A 1 10.99 -10.21 2.97
CA ASN A 1 9.75 -10.64 2.31
C ASN A 1 8.84 -9.43 2.16
N GLN A 2 9.19 -8.55 1.23
CA GLN A 2 8.60 -7.22 1.08
C GLN A 2 8.33 -6.96 -0.40
N PHE A 3 7.17 -6.42 -0.70
CA PHE A 3 6.71 -6.06 -2.03
C PHE A 3 6.28 -4.59 -2.03
N LYS A 4 6.61 -3.87 -3.10
CA LYS A 4 6.19 -2.48 -3.28
C LYS A 4 5.30 -2.39 -4.52
N GLN A 5 4.13 -1.80 -4.35
CA GLN A 5 3.18 -1.57 -5.44
C GLN A 5 2.85 -0.09 -5.52
N ARG A 6 2.96 0.48 -6.72
CA ARG A 6 2.46 1.83 -7.01
C ARG A 6 1.16 1.74 -7.78
N VAL A 7 0.15 2.46 -7.33
CA VAL A 7 -1.17 2.52 -7.93
C VAL A 7 -1.50 3.98 -8.22
N TRP A 8 -1.85 4.28 -9.47
CA TRP A 8 -2.45 5.55 -9.81
C TRP A 8 -3.96 5.43 -9.64
N VAL A 9 -4.52 6.26 -8.77
CA VAL A 9 -5.95 6.33 -8.52
C VAL A 9 -6.46 7.58 -9.22
N ARG A 10 -7.41 7.37 -10.13
CA ARG A 10 -8.11 8.45 -10.81
C ARG A 10 -9.35 8.84 -10.01
N GLY A 11 -9.45 10.10 -9.61
CA GLY A 11 -10.65 10.67 -9.02
C GLY A 11 -11.70 11.11 -10.05
N ALA A 12 -12.80 11.68 -9.58
CA ALA A 12 -13.83 12.25 -10.46
C ALA A 12 -13.42 13.63 -11.01
N ARG A 13 -12.46 14.28 -10.34
CA ARG A 13 -11.89 15.58 -10.72
C ARG A 13 -10.35 15.52 -10.72
N PRO A 14 -9.66 16.41 -11.45
CA PRO A 14 -8.19 16.40 -11.54
C PRO A 14 -7.49 16.50 -10.19
N GLU A 15 -8.04 17.29 -9.24
CA GLU A 15 -7.49 17.46 -7.89
C GLU A 15 -7.63 16.22 -6.99
N GLU A 16 -8.37 15.21 -7.44
CA GLU A 16 -8.59 13.95 -6.74
C GLU A 16 -7.75 12.80 -7.35
N GLU A 17 -6.92 13.07 -8.37
CA GLU A 17 -6.00 12.08 -8.94
C GLU A 17 -4.70 12.01 -8.13
N GLU A 18 -4.29 10.80 -7.73
CA GLU A 18 -3.12 10.64 -6.86
C GLU A 18 -2.40 9.31 -7.08
N ILE A 19 -1.09 9.29 -6.84
CA ILE A 19 -0.28 8.06 -6.87
C ILE A 19 0.00 7.62 -5.44
N PHE A 20 -0.37 6.38 -5.14
CA PHE A 20 -0.15 5.74 -3.86
C PHE A 20 0.88 4.62 -3.99
N GLN A 21 1.84 4.57 -3.08
CA GLN A 21 2.77 3.47 -2.93
C GLN A 21 2.44 2.68 -1.66
N PHE A 22 2.11 1.41 -1.87
CA PHE A 22 1.92 0.43 -0.82
C PHE A 22 3.22 -0.32 -0.59
N THR A 23 3.63 -0.42 0.66
CA THR A 23 4.67 -1.35 1.10
C THR A 23 4.00 -2.52 1.78
N MET A 24 4.18 -3.71 1.23
CA MET A 24 3.53 -4.93 1.70
C MET A 24 4.58 -5.90 2.25
N VAL A 25 4.25 -6.59 3.33
CA VAL A 25 5.12 -7.56 3.98
C VAL A 25 4.39 -8.88 4.23
N GLN A 26 5.13 -9.98 4.23
CA GLN A 26 4.63 -11.25 4.78
C GLN A 26 5.21 -11.42 6.18
N ARG A 27 4.36 -11.50 7.21
CA ARG A 27 4.78 -11.85 8.57
C ARG A 27 4.72 -13.37 8.76
N VAL A 28 5.50 -13.89 9.70
CA VAL A 28 5.75 -15.33 9.94
C VAL A 28 4.45 -16.15 9.93
N GLY A 29 4.40 -17.18 9.09
CA GLY A 29 3.17 -17.85 8.61
C GLY A 29 3.36 -18.33 7.15
N GLY A 30 4.09 -17.53 6.38
CA GLY A 30 5.14 -17.95 5.45
C GLY A 30 4.70 -18.43 4.07
N SER A 31 4.81 -17.55 3.06
CA SER A 31 4.82 -17.77 1.59
C SER A 31 3.77 -18.70 0.95
N TRP A 32 2.97 -19.42 1.73
CA TRP A 32 2.09 -20.53 1.37
C TRP A 32 0.66 -20.30 1.82
N ASP A 33 0.49 -19.51 2.88
CA ASP A 33 -0.76 -18.88 3.28
C ASP A 33 -1.18 -17.75 2.31
N GLY A 34 -0.22 -17.23 1.52
CA GLY A 34 -0.49 -16.38 0.35
C GLY A 34 -0.91 -14.94 0.67
N TYR A 35 -1.05 -14.59 1.95
CA TYR A 35 -1.44 -13.25 2.35
C TYR A 35 -0.25 -12.27 2.37
N TRP A 36 -0.55 -11.03 2.02
CA TRP A 36 0.35 -9.90 2.14
C TRP A 36 -0.34 -8.82 2.97
N LEU A 37 0.39 -8.26 3.92
CA LEU A 37 -0.11 -7.20 4.80
C LEU A 37 0.47 -5.87 4.38
N THR A 38 -0.37 -4.83 4.30
CA THR A 38 0.11 -3.46 4.11
C THR A 38 0.82 -2.98 5.39
N GLU A 39 2.11 -2.71 5.27
CA GLU A 39 2.93 -2.13 6.32
C GLU A 39 2.81 -0.60 6.32
N SER A 40 2.91 0.00 5.13
CA SER A 40 2.79 1.44 4.95
C SER A 40 2.14 1.79 3.61
N LEU A 41 1.53 2.97 3.59
CA LEU A 41 0.97 3.63 2.42
C LEU A 41 1.54 5.05 2.39
N THR A 42 2.12 5.44 1.26
CA THR A 42 2.62 6.81 1.04
C THR A 42 2.05 7.38 -0.24
N ASN A 43 1.75 8.67 -0.27
CA ASN A 43 1.46 9.38 -1.51
C ASN A 43 2.70 10.13 -2.05
N ASP A 44 2.59 10.70 -3.26
CA ASP A 44 3.66 11.48 -3.88
C ASP A 44 3.95 12.81 -3.14
N ASP A 45 2.99 13.32 -2.35
CA ASP A 45 3.16 14.50 -1.49
C ASP A 45 3.95 14.21 -0.19
N GLY A 46 4.24 12.94 0.08
CA GLY A 46 5.05 12.50 1.23
C GLY A 46 4.25 12.25 2.51
N ASP A 47 2.92 12.36 2.47
CA ASP A 47 2.06 11.90 3.55
C ASP A 47 2.12 10.37 3.66
N ALA A 48 2.33 9.90 4.88
CA ALA A 48 2.54 8.49 5.18
C ALA A 48 1.53 7.99 6.22
N PHE A 49 0.78 6.97 5.86
CA PHE A 49 -0.02 6.19 6.80
C PHE A 49 0.71 4.89 7.13
N SER A 50 0.88 4.60 8.42
CA SER A 50 1.49 3.34 8.90
C SER A 50 0.60 2.72 9.97
N GLY A 51 0.35 1.41 9.87
CA GLY A 51 -0.33 0.66 10.94
C GLY A 51 -1.80 0.26 10.72
N GLY A 52 -2.25 0.03 9.49
CA GLY A 52 -3.59 -0.53 9.22
C GLY A 52 -3.53 -1.98 8.76
N VAL A 53 -4.09 -2.91 9.54
CA VAL A 53 -4.46 -4.25 9.03
C VAL A 53 -5.77 -4.07 8.27
N ALA A 54 -5.71 -3.95 6.94
CA ALA A 54 -6.88 -4.03 6.08
C ALA A 54 -6.97 -5.45 5.51
N TYR A 55 -8.17 -6.04 5.59
CA TYR A 55 -8.53 -7.40 5.17
C TYR A 55 -9.25 -7.40 3.82
#